data_AF-A0AAN6SE28-F1
#
_entry.id   AF-A0AAN6SE28-F1
#
_cell.length_a   1.000
_cell.length_b   1.000
_cell.length_c   1.000
_cell.angle_alpha   90.00
_cell.angle_beta   90.00
_cell.angle_gamma   90.00
#
_symmetry.space_group_name_H-M   'P 1'
#
loop_
_entity.id
_entity.type
_entity.pdbx_description
1 polymer ?
#
loop_
_entity_poly.entity_id
_entity_poly.type
_entity_poly.pdbx_seq_one_letter_code
_entity_poly.pdbx_strand_id
1 'polypeptide(L)'
;MSSHLPPSVPVIFSPSVARAAASAAKDWSYVDSWLLSKYAPLHLKVPSFERNPDTLKAILALAAANEAADDSRQQIADLESTTLAKLNSNTTSSSADQAITQDSPSPSTTETYQQAKNSILTSLSTSLTSSGRQSLTSLSSLSQTLSLPPSQAEPLHLASSLLSLSTEINNLGQAGERLDLLNLHIARATASIDKLLVQLRKDPGYSPVAGLAKENLEVQRRIKTLAGQTLPQLRERVASLASVVAVAGSEGGVGENGRMVTVEQVRRVQEAYLGLSRRKQELNVQLQAFQGLPPDTEQARRELEGLRKELRSLASRRDEVFEGLVEGGLSPEKESGGRG
;
A
#
# COMPACT_ATOMS: atom_id res chain seq x y z
N MET A 1 -4.87 42.02 -32.05
CA MET A 1 -4.82 40.56 -32.26
C MET A 1 -5.70 39.92 -31.21
N SER A 2 -6.53 39.00 -31.67
CA SER A 2 -7.79 38.60 -31.07
C SER A 2 -7.65 37.79 -29.77
N SER A 3 -8.63 38.04 -28.90
CA SER A 3 -9.01 37.30 -27.71
C SER A 3 -9.26 35.82 -27.99
N HIS A 4 -8.65 34.93 -27.20
CA HIS A 4 -9.06 33.54 -27.08
C HIS A 4 -8.88 33.04 -25.64
N LEU A 5 -9.62 33.65 -24.70
CA LEU A 5 -10.05 32.90 -23.52
C LEU A 5 -11.28 32.09 -23.96
N PRO A 6 -11.27 30.76 -23.86
CA PRO A 6 -12.48 29.99 -24.11
C PRO A 6 -13.55 30.44 -23.11
N PRO A 7 -14.80 30.70 -23.55
CA PRO A 7 -15.88 31.00 -22.63
C PRO A 7 -16.04 29.83 -21.69
N SER A 8 -15.99 30.12 -20.38
CA SER A 8 -16.34 29.19 -19.32
C SER A 8 -17.69 28.56 -19.63
N VAL A 9 -17.68 27.31 -20.07
CA VAL A 9 -18.88 26.51 -20.23
C VAL A 9 -19.58 26.51 -18.86
N PRO A 10 -20.85 26.95 -18.76
CA PRO A 10 -21.58 26.75 -17.53
C PRO A 10 -21.70 25.25 -17.34
N VAL A 11 -20.93 24.70 -16.40
CA VAL A 11 -21.14 23.33 -15.95
C VAL A 11 -22.57 23.32 -15.43
N ILE A 12 -23.47 22.68 -16.18
CA ILE A 12 -24.87 22.49 -15.81
C ILE A 12 -24.87 21.51 -14.65
N PHE A 13 -24.57 22.01 -13.45
CA PHE A 13 -24.75 21.27 -12.22
C PHE A 13 -26.26 21.07 -12.07
N SER A 14 -26.68 19.82 -11.91
CA SER A 14 -28.02 19.52 -11.42
C SER A 14 -28.31 20.39 -10.18
N PRO A 15 -29.52 20.93 -10.00
CA PRO A 15 -29.87 21.76 -8.84
C PRO A 15 -29.45 21.14 -7.50
N SER A 16 -29.46 19.80 -7.40
CA SER A 16 -28.98 19.06 -6.24
C SER A 16 -27.47 19.19 -6.01
N VAL A 17 -26.67 19.10 -7.08
CA VAL A 17 -25.20 19.24 -7.00
C VAL A 17 -24.82 20.69 -6.72
N ALA A 18 -25.51 21.64 -7.34
CA ALA A 18 -25.32 23.07 -7.06
C ALA A 18 -25.64 23.39 -5.59
N ARG A 19 -26.73 22.82 -5.04
CA ARG A 19 -27.09 22.99 -3.62
C ARG A 19 -26.05 22.37 -2.67
N ALA A 20 -25.54 21.18 -3.00
CA ALA A 20 -24.48 20.53 -2.21
C ALA A 20 -23.15 21.30 -2.25
N ALA A 21 -22.78 21.85 -3.42
CA ALA A 21 -21.60 22.70 -3.53
C ALA A 21 -21.78 24.03 -2.76
N ALA A 22 -22.96 24.63 -2.81
CA ALA A 22 -23.28 25.85 -2.05
C ALA A 22 -23.27 25.61 -0.53
N SER A 23 -23.80 24.48 -0.04
CA SER A 23 -23.72 24.14 1.38
C SER A 23 -22.27 23.88 1.81
N ALA A 24 -21.50 23.13 1.03
CA ALA A 24 -20.09 22.90 1.33
C ALA A 24 -19.27 24.20 1.33
N ALA A 25 -19.55 25.14 0.43
CA ALA A 25 -18.91 26.45 0.41
C ALA A 25 -19.25 27.29 1.67
N LYS A 26 -20.48 27.20 2.16
CA LYS A 26 -20.90 27.84 3.42
C LYS A 26 -20.21 27.19 4.63
N ASP A 27 -20.09 25.87 4.65
CA ASP A 27 -19.43 25.17 5.74
C ASP A 27 -17.93 25.53 5.79
N TRP A 28 -17.28 25.67 4.63
CA TRP A 28 -15.90 26.14 4.55
C TRP A 28 -15.73 27.58 5.02
N SER A 29 -16.66 28.49 4.72
CA SER A 29 -16.57 29.87 5.20
C SER A 29 -16.76 29.98 6.71
N TYR A 30 -17.60 29.13 7.30
CA TYR A 30 -17.71 28.99 8.76
C TYR A 30 -16.41 28.44 9.37
N VAL A 31 -15.81 27.39 8.78
CA VAL A 31 -14.52 26.86 9.25
C VAL A 31 -13.43 27.91 9.18
N ASP A 32 -13.34 28.68 8.10
CA ASP A 32 -12.33 29.72 7.93
C ASP A 32 -12.50 30.84 8.97
N SER A 33 -13.73 31.29 9.25
CA SER A 33 -13.98 32.31 10.29
C SER A 33 -13.70 31.79 11.71
N TRP A 34 -14.05 30.52 11.97
CA TRP A 34 -13.78 29.85 13.23
C TRP A 34 -12.29 29.63 13.48
N LEU A 35 -11.53 29.21 12.47
CA LEU A 35 -10.07 29.11 12.55
C LEU A 35 -9.44 30.49 12.77
N LEU A 36 -9.89 31.51 12.04
CA LEU A 36 -9.40 32.88 12.25
C LEU A 36 -9.68 33.38 13.67
N SER A 37 -10.84 33.07 14.27
CA SER A 37 -11.13 33.49 15.65
C SER A 37 -10.24 32.80 16.69
N LYS A 38 -9.89 31.52 16.50
CA LYS A 38 -9.02 30.78 17.42
C LYS A 38 -7.53 31.14 17.26
N TYR A 39 -7.06 31.44 16.04
CA TYR A 39 -5.65 31.78 15.78
C TYR A 39 -5.33 33.28 15.87
N ALA A 40 -6.33 34.17 15.73
CA ALA A 40 -6.17 35.62 15.91
C ALA A 40 -5.55 36.03 17.27
N PRO A 41 -6.02 35.54 18.44
CA PRO A 41 -5.43 35.92 19.73
C PRO A 41 -4.01 35.40 19.92
N LEU A 42 -3.60 34.38 19.16
CA LEU A 42 -2.28 33.77 19.23
C LEU A 42 -1.28 34.39 18.23
N HIS A 43 -1.71 35.37 17.42
CA HIS A 43 -0.95 35.95 16.30
C HIS A 43 -0.32 34.90 15.36
N LEU A 44 -0.91 33.69 15.30
CA LEU A 44 -0.45 32.60 14.44
C LEU A 44 -1.20 32.64 13.11
N LYS A 45 -0.50 32.31 12.02
CA LYS A 45 -1.14 32.07 10.73
C LYS A 45 -1.80 30.69 10.75
N VAL A 46 -3.01 30.60 10.23
CA VAL A 46 -3.73 29.33 10.09
C VAL A 46 -2.88 28.37 9.23
N PRO A 47 -2.55 27.16 9.72
CA PRO A 47 -1.80 26.18 8.95
C PRO A 47 -2.50 25.82 7.63
N SER A 48 -1.74 25.62 6.55
CA SER A 48 -2.31 25.15 5.28
C SER A 48 -2.67 23.67 5.39
N PHE A 49 -3.88 23.30 4.97
CA PHE A 49 -4.33 21.92 4.92
C PHE A 49 -5.13 21.64 3.63
N GLU A 50 -5.25 20.37 3.28
CA GLU A 50 -6.01 19.92 2.11
C GLU A 50 -7.51 20.09 2.33
N ARG A 51 -8.22 20.76 1.42
CA ARG A 51 -9.68 20.95 1.49
C ARG A 51 -10.42 19.73 0.92
N ASN A 52 -10.45 18.67 1.70
CA ASN A 52 -11.16 17.41 1.41
C ASN A 52 -12.48 17.33 2.20
N PRO A 53 -13.59 16.75 1.68
CA PRO A 53 -14.82 16.56 2.45
C PRO A 53 -14.64 15.86 3.81
N ASP A 54 -13.66 14.96 3.95
CA ASP A 54 -13.38 14.31 5.23
C ASP A 54 -12.76 15.29 6.24
N THR A 55 -11.89 16.18 5.77
CA THR A 55 -11.31 17.26 6.60
C THR A 55 -12.37 18.27 7.03
N LEU A 56 -13.32 18.61 6.14
CA LEU A 56 -14.46 19.48 6.47
C LEU A 56 -15.26 18.89 7.64
N LYS A 57 -15.63 17.61 7.53
CA LYS A 57 -16.37 16.91 8.59
C LYS A 57 -15.60 16.88 9.91
N ALA A 58 -14.30 16.58 9.86
CA ALA A 58 -13.46 16.54 11.05
C ALA A 58 -13.36 17.91 11.72
N ILE A 59 -13.15 18.99 10.95
CA ILE A 59 -13.02 20.34 11.50
C ILE A 59 -14.37 20.85 12.03
N LEU A 60 -15.50 20.57 11.36
CA LEU A 60 -16.82 20.91 11.89
C LEU A 60 -17.13 20.17 13.20
N ALA A 61 -16.80 18.88 13.30
CA ALA A 61 -16.97 18.12 14.52
C ALA A 61 -16.11 18.69 15.67
N LEU A 62 -14.88 19.13 15.35
CA LEU A 62 -13.98 19.74 16.30
C LEU A 62 -14.44 21.16 16.72
N ALA A 63 -14.97 21.95 15.78
CA ALA A 63 -15.57 23.26 16.07
C ALA A 63 -16.76 23.10 17.02
N ALA A 64 -17.68 22.19 16.72
CA ALA A 64 -18.84 21.88 17.58
C ALA A 64 -18.42 21.36 18.97
N ALA A 65 -17.40 20.50 19.04
CA ALA A 65 -16.88 20.00 20.32
C ALA A 65 -16.22 21.12 21.14
N ASN A 66 -15.51 22.05 20.50
CA ASN A 66 -14.95 23.21 21.18
C ASN A 66 -16.03 24.19 21.66
N GLU A 67 -17.05 24.46 20.86
CA GLU A 67 -18.18 25.30 21.27
C GLU A 67 -18.90 24.66 22.47
N ALA A 68 -19.18 23.35 22.44
CA ALA A 68 -19.78 22.65 23.59
C ALA A 68 -18.88 22.70 24.85
N ALA A 69 -17.57 22.63 24.69
CA ALA A 69 -16.63 22.78 25.80
C ALA A 69 -16.61 24.21 26.33
N ASP A 70 -16.60 25.21 25.45
CA ASP A 70 -16.63 26.63 25.81
C ASP A 70 -17.94 26.97 26.54
N ASP A 71 -19.09 26.47 26.07
CA ASP A 71 -20.39 26.58 26.74
C ASP A 71 -20.37 25.96 28.14
N SER A 72 -19.81 24.76 28.28
CA SER A 72 -19.70 24.09 29.58
C SER A 72 -18.83 24.88 30.56
N ARG A 73 -17.74 25.51 30.08
CA ARG A 73 -16.86 26.36 30.90
C ARG A 73 -17.56 27.64 31.32
N GLN A 74 -18.33 28.25 30.41
CA GLN A 74 -19.10 29.44 30.71
C GLN A 74 -20.18 29.15 31.77
N GLN A 75 -20.90 28.02 31.65
CA GLN A 75 -21.86 27.59 32.66
C GLN A 75 -21.21 27.39 34.04
N ILE A 76 -20.01 26.78 34.10
CA ILE A 76 -19.28 26.63 35.36
C ILE A 76 -18.90 28.00 35.93
N ALA A 77 -18.35 28.90 35.12
CA ALA A 77 -17.98 30.24 35.57
C ALA A 77 -19.19 31.06 36.07
N ASP A 78 -20.36 30.91 35.43
CA ASP A 78 -21.60 31.54 35.87
C ASP A 78 -22.10 30.95 37.20
N LEU A 79 -22.00 29.63 37.37
CA LEU A 79 -22.33 28.97 38.63
C LEU A 79 -21.35 29.38 39.76
N GLU A 80 -20.06 29.44 39.48
CA GLU A 80 -19.04 29.88 40.44
C GLU A 80 -19.26 31.33 40.85
N SER A 81 -19.46 32.24 39.90
CA SER A 81 -19.71 33.66 40.22
C SER A 81 -21.02 33.86 41.00
N THR A 82 -22.10 33.15 40.64
CA THR A 82 -23.37 33.22 41.37
C THR A 82 -23.29 32.60 42.77
N THR A 83 -22.53 31.53 42.96
CA THR A 83 -22.30 30.93 44.29
C THR A 83 -21.42 31.81 45.16
N LEU A 84 -20.36 32.41 44.61
CA LEU A 84 -19.53 33.41 45.31
C LEU A 84 -20.35 34.64 45.72
N ALA A 85 -21.21 35.15 44.84
CA ALA A 85 -22.10 36.27 45.16
C ALA A 85 -23.03 35.94 46.33
N LYS A 86 -23.62 34.74 46.35
CA LYS A 86 -24.47 34.25 47.46
C LYS A 86 -23.68 34.09 48.77
N LEU A 87 -22.44 33.61 48.72
CA LEU A 87 -21.61 33.47 49.91
C LEU A 87 -21.22 34.84 50.49
N ASN A 88 -20.87 35.79 49.62
CA ASN A 88 -20.56 37.16 50.02
C ASN A 88 -21.78 37.86 50.62
N SER A 89 -22.98 37.68 50.04
CA SER A 89 -24.22 38.24 50.61
C SER A 89 -24.60 37.61 51.96
N ASN A 90 -24.33 36.30 52.14
CA ASN A 90 -24.57 35.63 53.43
C ASN A 90 -23.56 36.07 54.50
N THR A 91 -22.32 36.38 54.10
CA THR A 91 -21.29 36.88 55.01
C THR A 91 -21.61 38.30 55.46
N THR A 92 -22.09 39.17 54.56
CA THR A 92 -22.50 40.54 54.93
C THR A 92 -23.77 40.57 55.76
N SER A 93 -24.76 39.70 55.51
CA SER A 93 -25.94 39.59 56.38
C SER A 93 -25.60 39.03 57.77
N SER A 94 -24.69 38.07 57.86
CA SER A 94 -24.22 37.52 59.15
C SER A 94 -23.38 38.54 59.96
N SER A 95 -22.75 39.51 59.28
CA SER A 95 -21.98 40.58 59.92
C SER A 95 -22.85 41.74 60.43
N ALA A 96 -24.04 41.94 59.83
CA ALA A 96 -24.99 42.97 60.26
C ALA A 96 -25.74 42.60 61.55
N ASP A 97 -25.97 41.30 61.80
CA ASP A 97 -26.59 40.80 63.04
C ASP A 97 -25.63 40.77 64.26
N GLN A 98 -24.33 41.04 64.07
CA GLN A 98 -23.34 41.14 65.16
C GLN A 98 -23.01 42.57 65.59
N ALA A 99 -23.59 43.61 64.98
CA ALA A 99 -23.25 45.00 65.27
C ALA A 99 -24.14 45.69 66.34
N ILE A 100 -25.12 44.99 66.92
CA ILE A 100 -25.95 45.52 68.03
C ILE A 100 -25.83 44.60 69.25
N THR A 101 -24.66 44.59 69.88
CA THR A 101 -24.47 44.26 71.32
C THR A 101 -23.08 44.74 71.74
N GLN A 102 -22.92 46.07 71.76
CA GLN A 102 -21.89 46.70 72.60
C GLN A 102 -22.40 46.69 74.03
N ASP A 103 -22.04 45.65 74.77
CA ASP A 103 -21.67 45.73 76.18
C ASP A 103 -21.11 44.37 76.62
N SER A 104 -19.82 44.38 76.99
CA SER A 104 -19.10 43.43 77.85
C SER A 104 -19.58 41.95 77.92
N PRO A 105 -18.69 40.97 77.68
CA PRO A 105 -18.80 39.72 78.43
C PRO A 105 -17.49 39.29 79.10
N SER A 106 -17.62 39.04 80.39
CA SER A 106 -16.74 38.19 81.20
C SER A 106 -16.40 36.86 80.53
N PRO A 107 -15.20 36.29 80.77
CA PRO A 107 -14.78 34.99 80.24
C PRO A 107 -15.57 33.77 80.78
N SER A 108 -16.46 33.95 81.76
CA SER A 108 -17.17 32.84 82.41
C SER A 108 -18.37 32.29 81.64
N THR A 109 -19.04 33.09 80.81
CA THR A 109 -20.30 32.66 80.14
C THR A 109 -20.03 31.72 78.96
N THR A 110 -18.94 31.94 78.22
CA THR A 110 -18.48 31.07 77.13
C THR A 110 -17.97 29.74 77.65
N GLU A 111 -17.21 29.73 78.75
CA GLU A 111 -16.75 28.51 79.41
C GLU A 111 -17.92 27.70 79.97
N THR A 112 -18.89 28.36 80.61
CA THR A 112 -20.10 27.69 81.13
C THR A 112 -20.96 27.09 80.01
N TYR A 113 -21.09 27.80 78.88
CA TYR A 113 -21.80 27.28 77.69
C TYR A 113 -21.09 26.08 77.07
N GLN A 114 -19.76 26.13 76.94
CA GLN A 114 -18.97 25.00 76.44
C GLN A 114 -19.04 23.79 77.38
N GLN A 115 -19.02 24.02 78.69
CA GLN A 115 -19.12 22.95 79.69
C GLN A 115 -20.52 22.32 79.70
N ALA A 116 -21.59 23.12 79.58
CA ALA A 116 -22.96 22.63 79.42
C ALA A 116 -23.15 21.85 78.11
N LYS A 117 -22.58 22.34 77.00
CA LYS A 117 -22.57 21.64 75.71
C LYS A 117 -21.87 20.29 75.80
N ASN A 118 -20.68 20.24 76.41
CA ASN A 118 -19.94 19.01 76.58
C ASN A 118 -20.67 18.02 77.50
N SER A 119 -21.31 18.49 78.58
CA SER A 119 -22.21 17.71 79.43
C SER A 119 -23.36 17.08 78.63
N ILE A 120 -24.05 17.87 77.81
CA ILE A 120 -25.17 17.37 76.98
C ILE A 120 -24.67 16.37 75.93
N LEU A 121 -23.54 16.64 75.26
CA LEU A 121 -22.94 15.74 74.29
C LEU A 121 -22.49 14.42 74.95
N THR A 122 -21.92 14.48 76.15
CA THR A 122 -21.56 13.27 76.90
C THR A 122 -22.80 12.47 77.29
N SER A 123 -23.85 13.11 77.81
CA SER A 123 -25.13 12.45 78.12
C SER A 123 -25.75 11.79 76.89
N LEU A 124 -25.80 12.49 75.75
CA LEU A 124 -26.22 11.94 74.46
C LEU A 124 -25.35 10.74 74.05
N SER A 125 -24.03 10.86 74.13
CA SER A 125 -23.09 9.77 73.79
C SER A 125 -23.27 8.53 74.67
N THR A 126 -23.66 8.70 75.93
CA THR A 126 -23.93 7.59 76.86
C THR A 126 -25.32 6.97 76.65
N SER A 127 -26.29 7.75 76.18
CA SER A 127 -27.65 7.29 75.84
C SER A 127 -27.75 6.56 74.49
N LEU A 128 -26.74 6.70 73.63
CA LEU A 128 -26.67 6.01 72.35
C LEU A 128 -26.50 4.50 72.53
N THR A 129 -27.32 3.73 71.80
CA THR A 129 -27.18 2.27 71.74
C THR A 129 -25.83 1.87 71.15
N SER A 130 -25.36 0.65 71.43
CA SER A 130 -24.09 0.15 70.88
C SER A 130 -24.06 0.21 69.34
N SER A 131 -25.21 -0.04 68.70
CA SER A 131 -25.37 0.08 67.25
C SER A 131 -25.23 1.53 66.78
N GLY A 132 -25.83 2.49 67.48
CA GLY A 132 -25.71 3.92 67.16
C GLY A 132 -24.28 4.45 67.30
N ARG A 133 -23.49 3.95 68.25
CA ARG A 133 -22.06 4.29 68.37
C ARG A 133 -21.24 3.72 67.22
N GLN A 134 -21.53 2.49 66.78
CA GLN A 134 -20.86 1.87 65.65
C GLN A 134 -21.17 2.58 64.32
N SER A 135 -22.41 3.03 64.11
CA SER A 135 -22.76 3.77 62.90
C SER A 135 -22.16 5.18 62.86
N LEU A 136 -22.08 5.88 64.00
CA LEU A 136 -21.42 7.18 64.06
C LEU A 136 -19.90 7.07 63.84
N THR A 137 -19.27 6.05 64.40
CA THR A 137 -17.83 5.81 64.19
C THR A 137 -17.54 5.39 62.75
N SER A 138 -18.41 4.61 62.10
CA SER A 138 -18.26 4.28 60.68
C SER A 138 -18.51 5.49 59.75
N LEU A 139 -19.46 6.37 60.08
CA LEU A 139 -19.65 7.61 59.33
C LEU A 139 -18.49 8.59 59.51
N SER A 140 -17.96 8.70 60.74
CA SER A 140 -16.79 9.53 61.01
C SER A 140 -15.56 8.98 60.29
N SER A 141 -15.37 7.66 60.25
CA SER A 141 -14.25 7.06 59.51
C SER A 141 -14.44 7.25 58.00
N LEU A 142 -15.65 7.08 57.46
CA LEU A 142 -15.94 7.35 56.04
C LEU A 142 -15.66 8.82 55.69
N SER A 143 -16.13 9.77 56.52
CA SER A 143 -15.86 11.20 56.32
C SER A 143 -14.36 11.51 56.34
N GLN A 144 -13.59 10.86 57.22
CA GLN A 144 -12.13 11.00 57.24
C GLN A 144 -11.47 10.39 56.00
N THR A 145 -11.88 9.19 55.59
CA THR A 145 -11.31 8.55 54.38
C THR A 145 -11.59 9.34 53.11
N LEU A 146 -12.77 9.95 53.02
CA LEU A 146 -13.16 10.83 51.91
C LEU A 146 -12.61 12.25 52.06
N SER A 147 -11.93 12.56 53.18
CA SER A 147 -11.37 13.88 53.51
C SER A 147 -12.38 15.03 53.33
N LEU A 148 -13.64 14.78 53.64
CA LEU A 148 -14.72 15.76 53.47
C LEU A 148 -14.74 16.77 54.64
N PRO A 149 -15.04 18.06 54.37
CA PRO A 149 -15.20 19.06 55.43
C PRO A 149 -16.30 18.66 56.43
N PRO A 150 -16.14 18.96 57.74
CA PRO A 150 -17.13 18.60 58.77
C PRO A 150 -18.48 19.29 58.58
N SER A 151 -18.56 20.36 57.79
CA SER A 151 -19.81 21.04 57.41
C SER A 151 -20.63 20.28 56.36
N GLN A 152 -20.04 19.30 55.67
CA GLN A 152 -20.67 18.48 54.63
C GLN A 152 -20.88 17.02 55.06
N ALA A 153 -20.80 16.74 56.36
CA ALA A 153 -20.96 15.41 56.94
C ALA A 153 -22.44 14.95 57.00
N GLU A 154 -23.23 15.28 55.97
CA GLU A 154 -24.58 14.74 55.82
C GLU A 154 -24.47 13.29 55.30
N PRO A 155 -25.15 12.31 55.93
CA PRO A 155 -25.03 10.91 55.56
C PRO A 155 -25.42 10.61 54.10
N LEU A 156 -26.35 11.39 53.53
CA LEU A 156 -26.77 11.24 52.14
C LEU A 156 -25.69 11.67 51.15
N HIS A 157 -24.96 12.74 51.46
CA HIS A 157 -23.84 13.23 50.66
C HIS A 157 -22.62 12.29 50.75
N LEU A 158 -22.36 11.73 51.93
CA LEU A 158 -21.34 10.69 52.09
C LEU A 158 -21.68 9.44 51.25
N ALA A 159 -22.93 8.99 51.29
CA ALA A 159 -23.37 7.83 50.51
C ALA A 159 -23.29 8.08 49.00
N SER A 160 -23.67 9.27 48.50
CA SER A 160 -23.57 9.60 47.08
C SER A 160 -22.12 9.67 46.62
N SER A 161 -21.22 10.25 47.43
CA SER A 161 -19.78 10.31 47.12
C SER A 161 -19.11 8.93 47.11
N LEU A 162 -19.51 8.04 48.01
CA LEU A 162 -19.06 6.64 48.01
C LEU A 162 -19.56 5.92 46.76
N LEU A 163 -20.84 6.10 46.41
CA LEU A 163 -21.40 5.49 45.22
C LEU A 163 -20.72 6.01 43.95
N SER A 164 -20.45 7.31 43.86
CA SER A 164 -19.73 7.88 42.71
C SER A 164 -18.29 7.37 42.62
N LEU A 165 -17.60 7.22 43.76
CA LEU A 165 -16.26 6.65 43.77
C LEU A 165 -16.29 5.17 43.36
N SER A 166 -17.29 4.42 43.82
CA SER A 166 -17.48 3.01 43.44
C SER A 166 -17.79 2.87 41.95
N THR A 167 -18.64 3.73 41.38
CA THR A 167 -18.90 3.71 39.93
C THR A 167 -17.66 4.11 39.14
N GLU A 168 -16.90 5.09 39.60
CA GLU A 168 -15.63 5.50 38.99
C GLU A 168 -14.61 4.34 39.00
N ILE A 169 -14.40 3.69 40.16
CA ILE A 169 -13.49 2.54 40.28
C ILE A 169 -13.91 1.43 39.30
N ASN A 170 -15.20 1.12 39.22
CA ASN A 170 -15.70 0.09 38.30
C ASN A 170 -15.52 0.50 36.83
N ASN A 171 -15.76 1.76 36.48
CA ASN A 171 -15.56 2.27 35.13
C ASN A 171 -14.08 2.22 34.73
N LEU A 172 -13.16 2.60 35.62
CA LEU A 172 -11.72 2.48 35.39
C LEU A 172 -11.30 1.01 35.24
N GLY A 173 -11.87 0.10 36.05
CA GLY A 173 -11.64 -1.34 35.93
C GLY A 173 -12.05 -1.87 34.56
N GLN A 174 -13.26 -1.55 34.11
CA GLN A 174 -13.76 -1.94 32.79
C GLN A 174 -12.93 -1.31 31.64
N ALA A 175 -12.52 -0.05 31.78
CA ALA A 175 -11.64 0.61 30.81
C ALA A 175 -10.26 -0.07 30.73
N GLY A 176 -9.73 -0.52 31.87
CA GLY A 176 -8.50 -1.30 31.95
C GLY A 176 -8.60 -2.62 31.19
N GLU A 177 -9.65 -3.42 31.45
CA GLU A 177 -9.87 -4.68 30.73
C GLU A 177 -10.01 -4.47 29.21
N ARG A 178 -10.73 -3.42 28.80
CA ARG A 178 -10.87 -3.06 27.38
C ARG A 178 -9.51 -2.67 26.76
N LEU A 179 -8.69 -1.92 27.48
CA LEU A 179 -7.35 -1.54 27.03
C LEU A 179 -6.47 -2.77 26.85
N ASP A 180 -6.52 -3.72 27.78
CA ASP A 180 -5.77 -4.97 27.69
C ASP A 180 -6.17 -5.81 26.47
N LEU A 181 -7.48 -5.92 26.20
CA LEU A 181 -7.99 -6.60 25.00
C LEU A 181 -7.50 -5.91 23.71
N LEU A 182 -7.54 -4.57 23.67
CA LEU A 182 -7.06 -3.81 22.52
C LEU A 182 -5.55 -3.96 22.34
N ASN A 183 -4.78 -3.95 23.42
CA ASN A 183 -3.34 -4.14 23.38
C ASN A 183 -2.97 -5.55 22.86
N LEU A 184 -3.70 -6.58 23.31
CA LEU A 184 -3.56 -7.94 22.80
C LEU A 184 -3.90 -8.02 21.30
N HIS A 185 -4.97 -7.33 20.87
CA HIS A 185 -5.32 -7.25 19.45
C HIS A 185 -4.22 -6.58 18.61
N ILE A 186 -3.69 -5.43 19.07
CA ILE A 186 -2.59 -4.73 18.39
C ILE A 186 -1.33 -5.62 18.34
N ALA A 187 -0.97 -6.30 19.43
CA ALA A 187 0.16 -7.22 19.46
C ALA A 187 -0.03 -8.39 18.47
N ARG A 188 -1.26 -8.92 18.34
CA ARG A 188 -1.57 -9.97 17.37
C ARG A 188 -1.53 -9.44 15.93
N ALA A 189 -2.07 -8.25 15.68
CA ALA A 189 -2.09 -7.63 14.36
C ALA A 189 -0.68 -7.30 13.88
N THR A 190 0.15 -6.70 14.73
CA THR A 190 1.56 -6.41 14.45
C THR A 190 2.34 -7.68 14.16
N ALA A 191 2.21 -8.73 15.00
CA ALA A 191 2.83 -10.03 14.72
C ALA A 191 2.35 -10.67 13.40
N SER A 192 1.10 -10.45 13.00
CA SER A 192 0.56 -10.91 11.72
C SER A 192 1.15 -10.13 10.54
N ILE A 193 1.24 -8.81 10.65
CA ILE A 193 1.86 -7.93 9.64
C ILE A 193 3.33 -8.30 9.48
N ASP A 194 4.07 -8.53 10.57
CA ASP A 194 5.47 -8.93 10.52
C ASP A 194 5.65 -10.28 9.80
N LYS A 195 4.77 -11.25 10.06
CA LYS A 195 4.76 -12.52 9.33
C LYS A 195 4.52 -12.31 7.84
N LEU A 196 3.55 -11.47 7.46
CA LEU A 196 3.26 -11.15 6.06
C LEU A 196 4.43 -10.42 5.39
N LEU A 197 5.08 -9.48 6.08
CA LEU A 197 6.26 -8.79 5.57
C LEU A 197 7.43 -9.76 5.33
N VAL A 198 7.64 -10.70 6.25
CA VAL A 198 8.65 -11.75 6.07
C VAL A 198 8.29 -12.66 4.90
N GLN A 199 7.01 -13.01 4.72
CA GLN A 199 6.55 -13.79 3.57
C GLN A 199 6.76 -13.04 2.26
N LEU A 200 6.32 -11.79 2.16
CA LEU A 200 6.49 -10.95 0.97
C LEU A 200 7.96 -10.70 0.63
N ARG A 201 8.84 -10.56 1.64
CA ARG A 201 10.28 -10.41 1.41
C ARG A 201 10.93 -11.71 0.94
N LYS A 202 10.42 -12.87 1.37
CA LYS A 202 10.91 -14.19 0.95
C LYS A 202 10.39 -14.60 -0.42
N ASP A 203 9.22 -14.11 -0.82
CA ASP A 203 8.64 -14.39 -2.13
C ASP A 203 9.44 -13.68 -3.24
N PRO A 204 10.12 -14.43 -4.14
CA PRO A 204 10.92 -13.83 -5.21
C PRO A 204 10.10 -13.01 -6.20
N GLY A 205 8.76 -13.13 -6.19
CA GLY A 205 7.87 -12.32 -7.02
C GLY A 205 7.68 -10.86 -6.54
N TYR A 206 7.92 -10.58 -5.26
CA TYR A 206 7.68 -9.26 -4.64
C TYR A 206 8.96 -8.51 -4.25
N SER A 207 10.12 -9.16 -4.31
CA SER A 207 11.41 -8.44 -4.29
C SER A 207 11.67 -7.81 -5.65
N PRO A 208 12.17 -6.57 -5.74
CA PRO A 208 12.66 -6.06 -7.02
C PRO A 208 13.75 -7.02 -7.51
N VAL A 209 13.54 -7.63 -8.67
CA VAL A 209 14.50 -8.57 -9.27
C VAL A 209 15.85 -7.87 -9.32
N ALA A 210 16.82 -8.42 -8.58
CA ALA A 210 18.15 -7.83 -8.49
C ALA A 210 18.76 -7.77 -9.89
N GLY A 211 18.88 -6.56 -10.46
CA GLY A 211 19.40 -6.36 -11.81
C GLY A 211 18.51 -5.57 -12.75
N LEU A 212 17.21 -5.40 -12.46
CA LEU A 212 16.27 -4.70 -13.35
C LEU A 212 16.67 -3.23 -13.58
N ALA A 213 17.25 -2.57 -12.58
CA ALA A 213 17.84 -1.24 -12.72
C ALA A 213 19.08 -1.23 -13.65
N LYS A 214 19.92 -2.27 -13.59
CA LYS A 214 21.09 -2.41 -14.48
C LYS A 214 20.65 -2.68 -15.91
N GLU A 215 19.67 -3.55 -16.10
CA GLU A 215 19.07 -3.87 -17.40
C GLU A 215 18.39 -2.64 -18.01
N ASN A 216 17.60 -1.88 -17.23
CA ASN A 216 17.01 -0.62 -17.70
C ASN A 216 18.07 0.39 -18.13
N LEU A 217 19.17 0.52 -17.38
CA LEU A 217 20.27 1.40 -17.78
C LEU A 217 20.94 0.92 -19.08
N GLU A 218 21.10 -0.38 -19.26
CA GLU A 218 21.64 -0.95 -20.49
C GLU A 218 20.70 -0.73 -21.69
N VAL A 219 19.39 -0.96 -21.51
CA VAL A 219 18.36 -0.68 -22.51
C VAL A 219 18.34 0.81 -22.85
N GLN A 220 18.42 1.70 -21.86
CA GLN A 220 18.51 3.14 -22.10
C GLN A 220 19.78 3.52 -22.89
N ARG A 221 20.93 2.90 -22.60
CA ARG A 221 22.16 3.11 -23.39
C ARG A 221 21.98 2.64 -24.83
N ARG A 222 21.42 1.45 -25.04
CA ARG A 222 21.11 0.91 -26.37
C ARG A 222 20.12 1.79 -27.14
N ILE A 223 19.07 2.28 -26.50
CA ILE A 223 18.11 3.22 -27.11
C ILE A 223 18.83 4.52 -27.49
N LYS A 224 19.67 5.08 -26.62
CA LYS A 224 20.45 6.28 -26.95
C LYS A 224 21.40 6.07 -28.11
N THR A 225 22.08 4.93 -28.20
CA THR A 225 22.95 4.63 -29.35
C THR A 225 22.14 4.45 -30.63
N LEU A 226 20.99 3.76 -30.56
CA LEU A 226 20.15 3.55 -31.73
C LEU A 226 19.49 4.84 -32.21
N ALA A 227 18.98 5.66 -31.29
CA ALA A 227 18.38 6.96 -31.60
C ALA A 227 19.40 8.00 -32.07
N GLY A 228 20.57 8.03 -31.44
CA GLY A 228 21.60 9.03 -31.71
C GLY A 228 22.48 8.73 -32.93
N GLN A 229 22.75 7.45 -33.23
CA GLN A 229 23.70 7.07 -34.27
C GLN A 229 23.05 6.28 -35.41
N THR A 230 22.32 5.20 -35.12
CA THR A 230 21.84 4.31 -36.18
C THR A 230 20.64 4.88 -36.93
N LEU A 231 19.70 5.52 -36.24
CA LEU A 231 18.54 6.14 -36.87
C LEU A 231 18.92 7.30 -37.82
N PRO A 232 19.80 8.26 -37.46
CA PRO A 232 20.23 9.27 -38.41
C PRO A 232 21.03 8.68 -39.57
N GLN A 233 21.91 7.69 -39.33
CA GLN A 233 22.63 7.01 -40.42
C GLN A 233 21.70 6.27 -41.38
N LEU A 234 20.65 5.62 -40.87
CA LEU A 234 19.63 4.98 -41.69
C LEU A 234 18.79 6.02 -42.45
N ARG A 235 18.44 7.14 -41.81
CA ARG A 235 17.75 8.26 -42.48
C ARG A 235 18.61 8.87 -43.58
N GLU A 236 19.90 9.03 -43.36
CA GLU A 236 20.85 9.53 -44.36
C GLU A 236 20.99 8.55 -45.53
N ARG A 237 21.08 7.24 -45.26
CA ARG A 237 21.08 6.20 -46.32
C ARG A 237 19.77 6.17 -47.10
N VAL A 238 18.63 6.35 -46.43
CA VAL A 238 17.33 6.45 -47.10
C VAL A 238 17.26 7.74 -47.90
N ALA A 239 17.79 8.86 -47.42
CA ALA A 239 17.86 10.10 -48.17
C ALA A 239 18.82 10.02 -49.37
N SER A 240 19.94 9.30 -49.25
CA SER A 240 20.86 9.04 -50.36
C SER A 240 20.24 8.11 -51.41
N LEU A 241 19.50 7.07 -50.98
CA LEU A 241 18.77 6.21 -51.91
C LEU A 241 17.57 6.94 -52.53
N ALA A 242 16.83 7.72 -51.75
CA ALA A 242 15.71 8.51 -52.22
C ALA A 242 16.17 9.61 -53.18
N SER A 243 17.36 10.20 -52.99
CA SER A 243 17.93 11.13 -53.98
C SER A 243 18.38 10.40 -55.25
N VAL A 244 19.00 9.22 -55.16
CA VAL A 244 19.29 8.38 -56.33
C VAL A 244 18.02 7.99 -57.10
N VAL A 245 16.92 7.71 -56.38
CA VAL A 245 15.62 7.35 -56.97
C VAL A 245 14.84 8.57 -57.48
N ALA A 246 14.90 9.71 -56.78
CA ALA A 246 14.27 10.96 -57.21
C ALA A 246 14.98 11.55 -58.44
N VAL A 247 16.31 11.45 -58.50
CA VAL A 247 17.10 11.72 -59.70
C VAL A 247 16.77 10.74 -60.84
N ALA A 248 16.33 9.52 -60.52
CA ALA A 248 15.80 8.59 -61.52
C ALA A 248 14.34 8.86 -61.94
N GLY A 249 13.56 9.63 -61.15
CA GLY A 249 12.11 9.82 -61.34
C GLY A 249 11.69 11.18 -61.91
N SER A 250 12.54 12.21 -61.85
CA SER A 250 12.18 13.59 -62.23
C SER A 250 12.83 14.05 -63.54
N GLU A 251 12.56 13.34 -64.64
CA GLU A 251 13.11 13.60 -65.99
C GLU A 251 14.50 12.97 -66.21
N GLY A 252 14.54 11.87 -66.98
CA GLY A 252 15.77 11.38 -67.62
C GLY A 252 16.97 11.13 -66.70
N GLY A 253 16.91 10.07 -65.89
CA GLY A 253 18.04 9.63 -65.05
C GLY A 253 19.30 9.31 -65.87
N VAL A 254 20.25 10.24 -65.88
CA VAL A 254 21.63 10.05 -66.35
C VAL A 254 22.42 9.46 -65.17
N GLY A 255 22.55 8.14 -65.15
CA GLY A 255 23.62 7.49 -64.39
C GLY A 255 24.98 7.80 -65.04
N GLU A 256 26.02 7.82 -64.22
CA GLU A 256 27.42 8.21 -64.51
C GLU A 256 28.15 7.39 -65.60
N ASN A 257 27.42 6.61 -66.40
CA ASN A 257 27.85 5.99 -67.64
C ASN A 257 26.77 6.08 -68.72
N GLY A 258 26.11 7.23 -68.86
CA GLY A 258 25.42 7.66 -70.09
C GLY A 258 24.51 6.66 -70.80
N ARG A 259 23.93 5.69 -70.06
CA ARG A 259 23.06 4.67 -70.64
C ARG A 259 21.80 4.67 -69.81
N MET A 260 20.76 5.29 -70.37
CA MET A 260 19.39 5.04 -69.97
C MET A 260 19.25 3.52 -69.77
N VAL A 261 18.71 3.09 -68.64
CA VAL A 261 18.14 1.74 -68.56
C VAL A 261 16.90 1.78 -69.44
N THR A 262 17.14 1.70 -70.74
CA THR A 262 16.10 1.63 -71.75
C THR A 262 15.34 0.34 -71.53
N VAL A 263 14.07 0.30 -71.94
CA VAL A 263 13.30 -0.94 -71.99
C VAL A 263 14.08 -2.02 -72.75
N GLU A 264 14.91 -1.64 -73.72
CA GLU A 264 15.83 -2.55 -74.40
C GLU A 264 16.93 -3.12 -73.49
N GLN A 265 17.48 -2.33 -72.57
CA GLN A 265 18.48 -2.83 -71.62
C GLN A 265 17.85 -3.83 -70.64
N VAL A 266 16.62 -3.57 -70.18
CA VAL A 266 15.83 -4.54 -69.41
C VAL A 266 15.57 -5.80 -70.24
N ARG A 267 15.22 -5.65 -71.53
CA ARG A 267 15.00 -6.78 -72.45
C ARG A 267 16.27 -7.62 -72.65
N ARG A 268 17.44 -6.99 -72.83
CA ARG A 268 18.73 -7.69 -72.95
C ARG A 268 19.10 -8.44 -71.68
N VAL A 269 18.88 -7.84 -70.52
CA VAL A 269 19.11 -8.50 -69.22
C VAL A 269 18.13 -9.67 -69.04
N GLN A 270 16.87 -9.51 -69.45
CA GLN A 270 15.88 -10.58 -69.42
C GLN A 270 16.26 -11.74 -70.35
N GLU A 271 16.70 -11.46 -71.58
CA GLU A 271 17.19 -12.48 -72.52
C GLU A 271 18.43 -13.20 -71.96
N ALA A 272 19.38 -12.47 -71.37
CA ALA A 272 20.55 -13.06 -70.72
C ALA A 272 20.17 -13.93 -69.52
N TYR A 273 19.20 -13.50 -68.71
CA TYR A 273 18.68 -14.27 -67.58
C TYR A 273 17.97 -15.55 -68.05
N LEU A 274 17.16 -15.48 -69.11
CA LEU A 274 16.51 -16.65 -69.70
C LEU A 274 17.55 -17.62 -70.25
N GLY A 275 18.62 -17.13 -70.88
CA GLY A 275 19.76 -17.94 -71.30
C GLY A 275 20.46 -18.63 -70.13
N LEU A 276 20.71 -17.90 -69.05
CA LEU A 276 21.34 -18.44 -67.84
C LEU A 276 20.42 -19.46 -67.14
N SER A 277 19.11 -19.25 -67.17
CA SER A 277 18.11 -20.18 -66.65
C SER A 277 18.09 -21.49 -67.45
N ARG A 278 18.16 -21.42 -68.79
CA ARG A 278 18.31 -22.61 -69.65
C ARG A 278 19.62 -23.34 -69.35
N ARG A 279 20.73 -22.62 -69.24
CA ARG A 279 22.04 -23.18 -68.87
C ARG A 279 21.99 -23.86 -67.50
N LYS A 280 21.32 -23.25 -66.53
CA LYS A 280 21.09 -23.84 -65.21
C LYS A 280 20.24 -25.11 -65.32
N GLN A 281 19.19 -25.11 -66.14
CA GLN A 281 18.37 -26.30 -66.36
C GLN A 281 19.19 -27.42 -67.01
N GLU A 282 19.99 -27.14 -68.04
CA GLU A 282 20.93 -28.10 -68.64
C GLU A 282 21.90 -28.66 -67.60
N LEU A 283 22.53 -27.78 -66.80
CA LEU A 283 23.43 -28.22 -65.72
C LEU A 283 22.69 -29.03 -64.66
N ASN A 284 21.43 -28.72 -64.39
CA ASN A 284 20.63 -29.46 -63.42
C ASN A 284 20.26 -30.85 -63.95
N VAL A 285 19.99 -31.00 -65.25
CA VAL A 285 19.83 -32.32 -65.89
C VAL A 285 21.15 -33.10 -65.82
N GLN A 286 22.29 -32.45 -66.07
CA GLN A 286 23.61 -33.07 -65.92
C GLN A 286 23.88 -33.48 -64.46
N LEU A 287 23.56 -32.61 -63.50
CA LEU A 287 23.67 -32.89 -62.06
C LEU A 287 22.69 -33.97 -61.61
N GLN A 288 21.53 -34.10 -62.26
CA GLN A 288 20.59 -35.18 -61.99
C GLN A 288 21.20 -36.56 -62.21
N ALA A 289 22.09 -36.71 -63.20
CA ALA A 289 22.86 -37.95 -63.40
C ALA A 289 23.85 -38.23 -62.26
N PHE A 290 24.20 -37.21 -61.47
CA PHE A 290 25.06 -37.31 -60.29
C PHE A 290 24.28 -37.21 -58.96
N GLN A 291 22.95 -37.05 -59.00
CA GLN A 291 22.11 -37.06 -57.78
C GLN A 291 22.14 -38.47 -57.18
N GLY A 292 22.84 -38.61 -56.06
CA GLY A 292 23.06 -39.89 -55.38
C GLY A 292 24.52 -40.20 -55.10
N LEU A 293 25.46 -39.45 -55.70
CA LEU A 293 26.87 -39.51 -55.28
C LEU A 293 27.08 -38.58 -54.07
N PRO A 294 27.64 -39.09 -52.95
CA PRO A 294 28.10 -38.24 -51.86
C PRO A 294 29.05 -37.14 -52.38
N PRO A 295 28.94 -35.89 -51.91
CA PRO A 295 29.80 -34.79 -52.36
C PRO A 295 31.29 -35.02 -52.03
N ASP A 296 31.57 -35.88 -51.05
CA ASP A 296 32.92 -36.26 -50.63
C ASP A 296 33.35 -37.58 -51.28
N THR A 297 34.34 -37.50 -52.18
CA THR A 297 34.92 -38.66 -52.87
C THR A 297 35.43 -39.75 -51.91
N GLU A 298 35.92 -39.36 -50.75
CA GLU A 298 36.40 -40.27 -49.70
C GLU A 298 35.26 -41.03 -49.02
N GLN A 299 34.08 -40.43 -48.86
CA GLN A 299 32.92 -41.10 -48.26
C GLN A 299 32.33 -42.13 -49.24
N ALA A 300 32.22 -41.78 -50.53
CA ALA A 300 31.80 -42.71 -51.57
C ALA A 300 32.76 -43.92 -51.69
N ARG A 301 34.08 -43.70 -51.53
CA ARG A 301 35.08 -44.78 -51.47
C ARG A 301 34.86 -45.71 -50.28
N ARG A 302 34.58 -45.16 -49.09
CA ARG A 302 34.30 -45.96 -47.89
C ARG A 302 33.04 -46.81 -48.04
N GLU A 303 31.97 -46.25 -48.61
CA GLU A 303 30.74 -47.00 -48.86
C GLU A 303 30.94 -48.12 -49.89
N LEU A 304 31.67 -47.85 -50.98
CA LEU A 304 32.07 -48.88 -51.95
C LEU A 304 32.96 -49.98 -51.34
N GLU A 305 33.91 -49.61 -50.48
CA GLU A 305 34.72 -50.58 -49.75
C GLU A 305 33.89 -51.41 -48.78
N GLY A 306 32.89 -50.81 -48.13
CA GLY A 306 31.89 -51.49 -47.30
C GLY A 306 31.13 -52.53 -48.11
N LEU A 307 30.51 -52.12 -49.22
CA LEU A 307 29.78 -53.03 -50.11
C LEU A 307 30.67 -54.11 -50.73
N ARG A 308 31.94 -53.82 -51.04
CA ARG A 308 32.91 -54.83 -51.51
C ARG A 308 33.30 -55.81 -50.42
N LYS A 309 33.32 -55.40 -49.15
CA LYS A 309 33.52 -56.30 -48.02
C LYS A 309 32.30 -57.19 -47.82
N GLU A 310 31.09 -56.63 -47.94
CA GLU A 310 29.83 -57.39 -47.89
C GLU A 310 29.71 -58.39 -49.03
N LEU A 311 30.05 -58.01 -50.27
CA LEU A 311 30.08 -58.96 -51.38
C LEU A 311 31.11 -60.07 -51.17
N ARG A 312 32.28 -59.76 -50.61
CA ARG A 312 33.28 -60.77 -50.27
C ARG A 312 32.84 -61.68 -49.14
N SER A 313 32.14 -61.16 -48.12
CA SER A 313 31.62 -62.00 -47.04
C SER A 313 30.47 -62.88 -47.52
N LEU A 314 29.59 -62.38 -48.40
CA LEU A 314 28.55 -63.18 -49.05
C LEU A 314 29.16 -64.23 -49.99
N ALA A 315 30.21 -63.90 -50.74
CA ALA A 315 30.93 -64.86 -51.56
C ALA A 315 31.62 -65.93 -50.71
N SER A 316 32.32 -65.54 -49.63
CA SER A 316 32.91 -66.49 -48.66
C SER A 316 31.85 -67.37 -48.04
N ARG A 317 30.71 -66.81 -47.64
CA ARG A 317 29.60 -67.60 -47.09
C ARG A 317 28.99 -68.54 -48.12
N ARG A 318 28.88 -68.11 -49.37
CA ARG A 318 28.46 -68.99 -50.47
C ARG A 318 29.46 -70.12 -50.63
N ASP A 319 30.74 -69.82 -50.64
CA ASP A 319 31.81 -70.79 -50.86
C ASP A 319 31.92 -71.76 -49.66
N GLU A 320 31.77 -71.30 -48.41
CA GLU A 320 31.66 -72.14 -47.20
C GLU A 320 30.43 -73.06 -47.24
N VAL A 321 29.27 -72.54 -47.64
CA VAL A 321 28.07 -73.37 -47.83
C VAL A 321 28.30 -74.38 -48.95
N PHE A 322 28.99 -74.00 -50.02
CA PHE A 322 29.31 -74.87 -51.13
C PHE A 322 30.31 -75.96 -50.73
N GLU A 323 31.36 -75.61 -49.98
CA GLU A 323 32.33 -76.56 -49.42
C GLU A 323 31.65 -77.50 -48.42
N GLY A 324 30.77 -77.01 -47.54
CA GLY A 324 29.98 -77.88 -46.66
C GLY A 324 29.07 -78.86 -47.41
N LEU A 325 28.52 -78.45 -48.57
CA LEU A 325 27.80 -79.34 -49.48
C LEU A 325 28.71 -80.36 -50.17
N VAL A 326 29.94 -79.98 -50.53
CA VAL A 326 30.93 -80.84 -51.20
C VAL A 326 31.57 -81.84 -50.22
N GLU A 327 31.95 -81.41 -49.02
CA GLU A 327 32.54 -82.25 -47.96
C GLU A 327 31.51 -83.16 -47.29
N GLY A 328 30.27 -82.69 -47.14
CA GLY A 328 29.13 -83.53 -46.72
C GLY A 328 28.77 -84.61 -47.76
N GLY A 329 29.14 -84.40 -49.03
CA GLY A 329 29.07 -85.39 -50.09
C GLY A 329 30.30 -86.31 -50.19
N LEU A 330 31.38 -86.02 -49.44
CA LEU A 330 32.69 -86.67 -49.56
C LEU A 330 33.28 -87.09 -48.19
N SER A 331 32.44 -87.50 -47.24
CA SER A 331 32.90 -88.35 -46.13
C SER A 331 32.65 -89.84 -46.48
N PRO A 332 33.71 -90.63 -46.72
CA PRO A 332 33.59 -92.04 -47.09
C PRO A 332 33.29 -92.95 -45.88
N GLU A 333 32.41 -93.90 -46.15
CA GLU A 333 32.12 -95.19 -45.51
C GLU A 333 32.85 -95.55 -44.21
N LYS A 334 32.06 -95.98 -43.21
CA LYS A 334 32.39 -97.19 -42.46
C LYS A 334 31.16 -98.10 -42.37
N GLU A 335 31.19 -99.12 -43.22
CA GLU A 335 30.47 -100.37 -43.00
C GLU A 335 30.84 -100.96 -41.63
N SER A 336 29.83 -101.45 -40.91
CA SER A 336 29.94 -102.75 -40.25
C SER A 336 28.54 -103.33 -40.11
N GLY A 337 28.24 -104.36 -40.90
CA GLY A 337 27.07 -105.21 -40.72
C GLY A 337 27.15 -106.03 -39.43
N GLY A 338 25.99 -106.35 -38.87
CA GLY A 338 25.79 -107.31 -37.81
C GLY A 338 24.38 -107.87 -37.89
N ARG A 339 24.30 -109.15 -38.32
CA ARG A 339 23.11 -109.96 -38.58
C ARG A 339 21.99 -109.87 -37.53
N GLY A 340 20.76 -109.88 -38.04
CA GLY A 340 19.48 -110.13 -37.37
C GLY A 340 18.36 -109.98 -38.38
#